data_AF-A0A949AES0-F1
#
_entry.id   AF-A0A949AES0-F1
#
_cell.length_a   1.000
_cell.length_b   1.000
_cell.length_c   1.000
_cell.angle_alpha   90.00
_cell.angle_beta   90.00
_cell.angle_gamma   90.00
#
_symmetry.space_group_name_H-M   'P 1'
#
loop_
_entity.id
_entity.type
_entity.pdbx_description
1 polymer ?
#
loop_
_entity_poly.entity_id
_entity_poly.type
_entity_poly.pdbx_seq_one_letter_code
_entity_poly.pdbx_strand_id
1 'polypeptide(L)'
;MADFKKVHEACSKCRKKISEYKIYIIDNKRICTDCIYGNSKPFEIYPIGIVKNNLKRVGEGFGTIGKEDISRIELIESQKPFLYKLEEEYYITIVYYLHEAESIKSVFKRGLDGKEVGVFASRTPYRLSRIAIQDVKLLKVEGTTIFVEGLDAVNGTPILDIKMRWLGLCKM
;
A
#
# COMPACT_ATOMS: atom_id res chain seq x y z
N MET A 1 3.33 -18.86 37.27
CA MET A 1 4.12 -18.10 36.27
C MET A 1 4.34 -19.03 35.09
N ALA A 2 3.60 -18.83 34.00
CA ALA A 2 3.68 -19.72 32.84
C ALA A 2 4.96 -19.42 32.07
N ASP A 3 5.78 -20.46 31.91
CA ASP A 3 7.06 -20.46 31.24
C ASP A 3 6.84 -20.24 29.73
N PHE A 4 6.94 -19.00 29.27
CA PHE A 4 6.93 -18.64 27.84
C PHE A 4 8.20 -19.19 27.21
N LYS A 5 8.19 -20.48 26.84
CA LYS A 5 9.14 -21.03 25.87
C LYS A 5 9.03 -20.20 24.59
N LYS A 6 9.91 -19.21 24.44
CA LYS A 6 10.22 -18.56 23.17
C LYS A 6 10.67 -19.67 22.22
N VAL A 7 9.75 -20.19 21.42
CA VAL A 7 10.11 -21.04 20.29
C VAL A 7 10.94 -20.14 19.40
N HIS A 8 12.26 -20.35 19.40
CA HIS A 8 13.15 -19.67 18.48
C HIS A 8 12.85 -20.20 17.08
N GLU A 9 11.91 -19.57 16.37
CA GLU A 9 11.53 -19.95 15.03
C GLU A 9 12.69 -19.70 14.08
N ALA A 10 12.99 -20.64 13.18
CA ALA A 10 14.09 -20.54 12.23
C ALA A 10 13.60 -20.05 10.87
N CYS A 11 14.43 -19.27 10.16
CA CYS A 11 14.15 -18.86 8.80
C CYS A 11 14.03 -20.09 7.88
N SER A 12 12.96 -20.17 7.09
CA SER A 12 12.74 -21.27 6.15
C SER A 12 13.80 -21.33 5.02
N LYS A 13 14.53 -20.23 4.78
CA LYS A 13 15.56 -20.15 3.73
C LYS A 13 16.97 -20.42 4.26
N CYS A 14 17.45 -19.67 5.27
CA CYS A 14 18.83 -19.81 5.77
C CYS A 14 18.97 -20.65 7.05
N ARG A 15 17.86 -21.14 7.63
CA ARG A 15 17.80 -21.93 8.87
C ARG A 15 18.34 -21.24 10.13
N LYS A 16 18.80 -19.99 10.05
CA LYS A 16 19.20 -19.19 11.22
C LYS A 16 18.03 -19.00 12.16
N LYS A 17 18.26 -19.11 13.48
CA LYS A 17 17.28 -18.78 14.51
C LYS A 17 16.91 -17.30 14.38
N ILE A 18 15.62 -17.02 14.50
CA ILE A 18 15.10 -15.66 14.43
C ILE A 18 14.87 -15.21 15.86
N SER A 19 15.82 -14.46 16.41
CA SER A 19 15.65 -13.87 17.74
C SER A 19 15.28 -12.39 17.69
N GLU A 20 15.60 -11.63 16.63
CA GLU A 20 15.49 -10.16 16.67
C GLU A 20 15.18 -9.48 15.31
N TYR A 21 15.18 -10.19 14.18
CA TYR A 21 14.93 -9.61 12.86
C TYR A 21 13.44 -9.67 12.49
N LYS A 22 12.89 -8.60 11.87
CA LYS A 22 11.55 -8.61 11.26
C LYS A 22 11.39 -9.87 10.38
N ILE A 23 10.36 -10.66 10.66
CA ILE A 23 9.98 -11.86 9.89
C ILE A 23 8.97 -11.46 8.83
N TYR A 24 9.15 -11.98 7.63
CA TYR A 24 8.16 -11.91 6.56
C TYR A 24 7.52 -13.28 6.37
N ILE A 25 6.19 -13.31 6.27
CA ILE A 25 5.45 -14.51 5.86
C ILE A 25 5.22 -14.41 4.36
N ILE A 26 5.94 -15.24 3.59
CA ILE A 26 5.90 -15.28 2.12
C ILE A 26 5.55 -16.69 1.70
N ASP A 27 4.42 -16.88 1.01
CA ASP A 27 3.90 -18.20 0.62
C ASP A 27 3.85 -19.19 1.81
N ASN A 28 3.35 -18.71 2.95
CA ASN A 28 3.28 -19.42 4.23
C ASN A 28 4.64 -19.84 4.83
N LYS A 29 5.76 -19.34 4.29
CA LYS A 29 7.12 -19.57 4.81
C LYS A 29 7.59 -18.34 5.56
N ARG A 30 8.28 -18.56 6.68
CA ARG A 30 8.88 -17.49 7.50
C ARG A 30 10.27 -17.18 6.99
N ILE A 31 10.45 -16.00 6.40
CA ILE A 31 11.72 -15.58 5.82
C ILE A 31 12.26 -14.39 6.61
N CYS A 32 13.52 -14.45 7.05
CA CYS A 32 14.16 -13.34 7.74
C CYS A 32 14.47 -12.17 6.80
N THR A 33 14.62 -10.97 7.36
CA THR A 33 14.94 -9.75 6.61
C THR A 33 16.18 -9.93 5.71
N ASP A 34 17.30 -10.48 6.22
CA ASP A 34 18.52 -10.71 5.44
C ASP A 34 18.29 -11.58 4.19
N CYS A 35 17.39 -12.55 4.29
CA CYS A 35 17.09 -13.47 3.19
C CYS A 35 16.29 -12.83 2.06
N ILE A 36 15.57 -11.73 2.35
CA ILE A 36 14.76 -10.97 1.40
C ILE A 36 15.49 -9.73 0.89
N TYR A 37 16.12 -8.98 1.80
CA TYR A 37 16.69 -7.66 1.50
C TYR A 37 18.22 -7.63 1.53
N GLY A 38 18.89 -8.73 1.89
CA GLY A 38 20.34 -8.76 2.06
C GLY A 38 20.79 -7.80 3.16
N ASN A 39 21.84 -7.01 2.86
CA ASN A 39 22.37 -6.00 3.77
C ASN A 39 21.69 -4.62 3.62
N SER A 40 20.57 -4.54 2.89
CA SER A 40 19.88 -3.27 2.63
C SER A 40 19.25 -2.73 3.91
N LYS A 41 19.51 -1.46 4.23
CA LYS A 41 18.86 -0.77 5.35
C LYS A 41 17.46 -0.28 4.94
N PRO A 42 16.45 -0.38 5.82
CA PRO A 42 15.12 0.16 5.53
C PRO A 42 15.13 1.69 5.55
N PHE A 43 14.17 2.28 4.86
CA PHE A 43 13.84 3.70 4.96
C PHE A 43 12.57 3.89 5.79
N GLU A 44 12.52 4.98 6.55
CA GLU A 44 11.32 5.40 7.25
C GLU A 44 10.46 6.29 6.33
N ILE A 45 9.17 6.00 6.28
CA ILE A 45 8.20 6.78 5.49
C ILE A 45 7.06 7.12 6.44
N TYR A 46 6.78 8.41 6.59
CA TYR A 46 5.68 8.91 7.42
C TYR A 46 4.44 9.15 6.56
N PRO A 47 3.25 8.70 6.99
CA PRO A 47 2.02 9.10 6.35
C PRO A 47 1.80 10.61 6.46
N ILE A 48 1.38 11.24 5.36
CA ILE A 48 1.03 12.67 5.30
C ILE A 48 -0.46 12.93 5.51
N GLY A 49 -1.27 11.87 5.49
CA GLY A 49 -2.71 11.94 5.69
C GLY A 49 -3.36 10.57 5.71
N ILE A 50 -4.68 10.57 5.70
CA ILE A 50 -5.51 9.37 5.82
C ILE A 50 -6.73 9.44 4.89
N VAL A 51 -7.15 8.29 4.36
CA VAL A 51 -8.39 8.17 3.60
C VAL A 51 -9.59 8.08 4.54
N LYS A 52 -10.65 8.83 4.22
CA LYS A 52 -11.99 8.73 4.81
C LYS A 52 -13.01 8.41 3.72
N ASN A 53 -13.67 7.26 3.85
CA ASN A 53 -14.77 6.80 3.01
C ASN A 53 -15.48 5.62 3.71
N ASN A 54 -16.38 4.96 2.99
CA ASN A 54 -17.15 3.78 3.40
C ASN A 54 -16.73 2.52 2.60
N LEU A 55 -15.58 2.57 1.93
CA LEU A 55 -15.03 1.42 1.21
C LEU A 55 -14.41 0.43 2.20
N LYS A 56 -14.70 -0.85 1.98
CA LYS A 56 -14.14 -2.00 2.71
C LYS A 56 -13.47 -2.95 1.74
N ARG A 57 -12.52 -3.75 2.20
CA ARG A 57 -11.95 -4.82 1.37
C ARG A 57 -13.01 -5.89 1.11
N VAL A 58 -13.01 -6.42 -0.11
CA VAL A 58 -13.67 -7.69 -0.40
C VAL A 58 -12.96 -8.75 0.45
N GLY A 59 -13.69 -9.48 1.29
CA GLY A 59 -13.10 -10.47 2.20
C GLY A 59 -12.32 -11.55 1.44
N GLU A 60 -13.01 -12.32 0.60
CA GLU A 60 -12.39 -13.25 -0.35
C GLU A 60 -12.49 -12.67 -1.77
N GLY A 61 -11.46 -11.96 -2.23
CA GLY A 61 -11.44 -11.41 -3.59
C GLY A 61 -10.45 -10.29 -3.82
N PHE A 62 -10.59 -9.60 -4.95
CA PHE A 62 -9.83 -8.42 -5.31
C PHE A 62 -10.74 -7.19 -5.36
N GLY A 63 -10.21 -6.03 -4.96
CA GLY A 63 -10.92 -4.75 -4.99
C GLY A 63 -11.54 -4.34 -3.65
N THR A 64 -12.51 -3.44 -3.72
CA THR A 64 -13.26 -2.89 -2.59
C THR A 64 -14.76 -3.06 -2.79
N ILE A 65 -15.50 -3.13 -1.68
CA ILE A 65 -16.97 -3.11 -1.63
C ILE A 65 -17.43 -1.88 -0.86
N GLY A 66 -18.56 -1.33 -1.27
CA GLY A 66 -19.09 -0.06 -0.79
C GLY A 66 -19.40 0.84 -1.97
N LYS A 67 -20.51 1.57 -1.90
CA LYS A 67 -20.90 2.54 -2.92
C LYS A 67 -20.46 3.91 -2.46
N GLU A 68 -19.30 4.34 -2.91
CA GLU A 68 -18.82 5.70 -2.67
C GLU A 68 -18.06 6.19 -3.89
N ASP A 69 -18.68 7.12 -4.62
CA ASP A 69 -18.07 7.71 -5.80
C ASP A 69 -16.93 8.67 -5.41
N ILE A 70 -16.95 9.19 -4.17
CA ILE A 70 -16.03 10.24 -3.70
C ILE A 70 -15.33 9.82 -2.41
N SER A 71 -14.01 9.69 -2.46
CA SER A 71 -13.18 9.54 -1.27
C SER A 71 -12.62 10.89 -0.80
N ARG A 72 -12.45 11.04 0.51
CA ARG A 72 -11.75 12.18 1.12
C ARG A 72 -10.36 11.75 1.57
N ILE A 73 -9.36 12.55 1.24
CA ILE A 73 -8.00 12.45 1.76
C ILE A 73 -7.81 13.60 2.74
N GLU A 74 -7.72 13.29 4.02
CA GLU A 74 -7.48 14.27 5.08
C GLU A 74 -5.98 14.31 5.38
N LEU A 75 -5.31 15.40 5.00
CA LEU A 75 -3.91 15.62 5.31
C LEU A 75 -3.75 16.28 6.69
N ILE A 76 -2.59 16.07 7.31
CA ILE A 76 -2.23 16.79 8.54
C ILE A 76 -2.01 18.29 8.25
N GLU A 77 -2.27 19.16 9.22
CA GLU A 77 -2.27 20.62 9.00
C GLU A 77 -0.95 21.16 8.44
N SER A 78 0.18 20.56 8.84
CA SER A 78 1.50 20.93 8.33
C SER A 78 1.67 20.75 6.82
N GLN A 79 0.77 20.01 6.16
CA GLN A 79 0.83 19.80 4.72
C GLN A 79 0.26 20.95 3.89
N LYS A 80 -0.46 21.89 4.51
CA LYS A 80 -1.16 22.98 3.80
C LYS A 80 -0.29 23.76 2.80
N PRO A 81 0.97 24.13 3.10
CA PRO A 81 1.81 24.85 2.14
C PRO A 81 2.15 24.04 0.88
N PHE A 82 2.17 22.71 0.97
CA PHE A 82 2.51 21.82 -0.16
C PHE A 82 1.33 21.62 -1.13
N LEU A 83 0.14 22.14 -0.81
CA LEU A 83 -1.05 22.06 -1.66
C LEU A 83 -1.17 23.21 -2.66
N TYR A 84 -0.23 24.16 -2.67
CA TYR A 84 -0.28 25.33 -3.54
C TYR A 84 -0.47 24.92 -5.02
N LYS A 85 -1.56 25.40 -5.64
CA LYS A 85 -1.98 25.14 -7.02
C LYS A 85 -2.41 23.70 -7.32
N LEU A 86 -2.54 22.82 -6.32
CA LEU A 86 -3.03 21.47 -6.56
C LEU A 86 -4.44 21.49 -7.15
N GLU A 87 -5.26 22.46 -6.77
CA GLU A 87 -6.62 22.67 -7.27
C GLU A 87 -6.69 23.00 -8.78
N GLU A 88 -5.57 23.37 -9.40
CA GLU A 88 -5.49 23.60 -10.86
C GLU A 88 -5.39 22.27 -11.64
N GLU A 89 -5.11 21.14 -10.97
CA GLU A 89 -5.01 19.83 -11.59
C GLU A 89 -6.38 19.15 -11.76
N TYR A 90 -6.54 18.39 -12.86
CA TYR A 90 -7.75 17.57 -13.08
C TYR A 90 -7.60 16.14 -12.55
N TYR A 91 -6.38 15.62 -12.58
CA TYR A 91 -6.06 14.28 -12.14
C TYR A 91 -4.76 14.29 -11.36
N ILE A 92 -4.72 13.50 -10.29
CA ILE A 92 -3.56 13.36 -9.43
C ILE A 92 -3.26 11.88 -9.21
N THR A 93 -2.01 11.58 -8.94
CA THR A 93 -1.55 10.24 -8.58
C THR A 93 -1.35 10.17 -7.07
N ILE A 94 -2.08 9.27 -6.41
CA ILE A 94 -1.99 9.03 -4.97
C ILE A 94 -1.08 7.84 -4.72
N VAL A 95 -0.11 8.01 -3.81
CA VAL A 95 0.71 6.91 -3.29
C VAL A 95 0.26 6.61 -1.86
N TYR A 96 -0.08 5.36 -1.58
CA TYR A 96 -0.69 4.97 -0.31
C TYR A 96 -0.23 3.61 0.19
N TYR A 97 -0.37 3.39 1.50
CA TYR A 97 0.05 2.17 2.18
C TYR A 97 -1.11 1.20 2.39
N LEU A 98 -0.92 -0.04 1.95
CA LEU A 98 -1.90 -1.13 2.07
C LEU A 98 -1.86 -1.73 3.48
N HIS A 99 -2.35 -0.96 4.46
CA HIS A 99 -2.26 -1.26 5.88
C HIS A 99 -2.96 -2.55 6.32
N GLU A 100 -4.05 -2.96 5.64
CA GLU A 100 -4.75 -4.23 5.91
C GLU A 100 -4.15 -5.45 5.19
N ALA A 101 -3.14 -5.27 4.34
CA ALA A 101 -2.53 -6.41 3.63
C ALA A 101 -1.59 -7.17 4.56
N GLU A 102 -1.95 -8.40 4.96
CA GLU A 102 -1.14 -9.14 5.95
C GLU A 102 -0.15 -10.12 5.32
N SER A 103 -0.57 -10.89 4.31
CA SER A 103 0.24 -11.95 3.70
C SER A 103 0.96 -11.48 2.43
N ILE A 104 2.14 -12.04 2.15
CA ILE A 104 2.87 -11.82 0.91
C ILE A 104 2.82 -13.10 0.08
N LYS A 105 2.53 -12.97 -1.22
CA LYS A 105 2.54 -14.09 -2.17
C LYS A 105 3.56 -13.81 -3.27
N SER A 106 4.39 -14.80 -3.61
CA SER A 106 5.34 -14.64 -4.72
C SER A 106 4.64 -14.80 -6.07
N VAL A 107 3.74 -15.78 -6.18
CA VAL A 107 3.01 -16.17 -7.40
C VAL A 107 1.53 -16.41 -7.08
N PHE A 108 0.64 -16.00 -7.97
CA PHE A 108 -0.81 -16.18 -7.86
C PHE A 108 -1.46 -15.99 -9.24
N LYS A 109 -2.72 -16.38 -9.36
CA LYS A 109 -3.57 -16.04 -10.52
C LYS A 109 -4.02 -14.58 -10.40
N ARG A 110 -3.62 -13.73 -11.34
CA ARG A 110 -4.00 -12.30 -11.30
C ARG A 110 -5.48 -12.14 -11.61
N GLY A 111 -6.17 -11.27 -10.86
CA GLY A 111 -7.62 -11.06 -11.02
C GLY A 111 -8.05 -10.51 -12.39
N LEU A 112 -7.13 -9.91 -13.15
CA LEU A 112 -7.44 -9.29 -14.45
C LEU A 112 -7.79 -10.32 -15.54
N ASP A 113 -7.07 -11.44 -15.62
CA ASP A 113 -7.21 -12.43 -16.70
C ASP A 113 -6.96 -13.89 -16.23
N GLY A 114 -6.79 -14.11 -14.93
CA GLY A 114 -6.52 -15.43 -14.35
C GLY A 114 -5.11 -15.98 -14.60
N LYS A 115 -4.23 -15.26 -15.31
CA LYS A 115 -2.86 -15.72 -15.60
C LYS A 115 -2.07 -15.89 -14.30
N GLU A 116 -1.36 -17.00 -14.19
CA GLU A 116 -0.39 -17.21 -13.11
C GLU A 116 0.84 -16.33 -13.35
N VAL A 117 1.11 -15.40 -12.44
CA VAL A 117 2.18 -14.41 -12.56
C VAL A 117 2.88 -14.17 -11.23
N GLY A 118 4.12 -13.67 -11.30
CA GLY A 118 4.80 -13.16 -10.12
C GLY A 118 4.19 -11.85 -9.61
N VAL A 119 4.39 -11.54 -8.32
CA VAL A 119 3.85 -10.36 -7.64
C VAL A 119 4.17 -9.02 -8.31
N PHE A 120 5.33 -8.92 -8.97
CA PHE A 120 5.75 -7.72 -9.68
C PHE A 120 5.11 -7.57 -11.07
N ALA A 121 4.54 -8.64 -11.63
CA ALA A 121 3.74 -8.60 -12.87
C ALA A 121 2.23 -8.40 -12.57
N SER A 122 1.91 -7.74 -11.45
CA SER A 122 0.54 -7.52 -10.98
C SER A 122 0.41 -6.25 -10.13
N ARG A 123 -0.83 -5.99 -9.68
CA ARG A 123 -1.18 -4.95 -8.71
C ARG A 123 -1.78 -5.51 -7.41
N THR A 124 -1.55 -6.78 -7.09
CA THR A 124 -2.07 -7.40 -5.87
C THR A 124 -1.57 -6.68 -4.61
N PRO A 125 -2.39 -6.58 -3.54
CA PRO A 125 -1.95 -5.97 -2.29
C PRO A 125 -0.94 -6.85 -1.51
N TYR A 126 -0.87 -8.15 -1.80
CA TYR A 126 -0.04 -9.15 -1.11
C TYR A 126 1.46 -9.07 -1.52
N ARG A 127 2.07 -7.89 -1.37
CA ARG A 127 3.43 -7.57 -1.86
C ARG A 127 4.34 -6.99 -0.78
N LEU A 128 5.65 -7.11 -1.00
CA LEU A 128 6.71 -6.80 -0.02
C LEU A 128 6.58 -5.40 0.62
N SER A 129 6.56 -4.33 -0.18
CA SER A 129 6.54 -2.95 0.34
C SER A 129 5.15 -2.46 0.72
N ARG A 130 4.08 -3.17 0.32
CA ARG A 130 2.67 -2.78 0.53
C ARG A 130 2.35 -1.35 0.06
N ILE A 131 3.06 -0.86 -0.96
CA ILE A 131 2.79 0.44 -1.58
C ILE A 131 1.88 0.24 -2.79
N ALA A 132 0.85 1.07 -2.87
CA ALA A 132 -0.02 1.21 -4.01
C ALA A 132 0.04 2.63 -4.56
N ILE A 133 -0.30 2.76 -5.85
CA ILE A 133 -0.25 4.01 -6.61
C ILE A 133 -1.51 4.06 -7.45
N GLN A 134 -2.25 5.16 -7.47
CA GLN A 134 -3.47 5.25 -8.26
C GLN A 134 -3.70 6.64 -8.80
N ASP A 135 -4.02 6.72 -10.09
CA ASP A 135 -4.51 7.94 -10.69
C ASP A 135 -5.99 8.09 -10.37
N VAL A 136 -6.35 9.26 -9.87
CA VAL A 136 -7.72 9.61 -9.46
C VAL A 136 -8.08 10.97 -10.03
N LYS A 137 -9.37 11.20 -10.20
CA LYS A 137 -9.87 12.51 -10.61
C LYS A 137 -9.95 13.41 -9.39
N LEU A 138 -9.33 14.59 -9.47
CA LEU A 138 -9.43 15.61 -8.44
C LEU A 138 -10.76 16.35 -8.61
N LEU A 139 -11.54 16.43 -7.53
CA LEU A 139 -12.83 17.12 -7.55
C LEU A 139 -12.74 18.52 -6.92
N LYS A 140 -12.07 18.62 -5.76
CA LYS A 140 -11.83 19.88 -5.06
C LYS A 140 -10.77 19.72 -3.96
N VAL A 141 -10.19 20.84 -3.55
CA VAL A 141 -9.32 20.97 -2.38
C VAL A 141 -9.97 21.98 -1.41
N GLU A 142 -10.19 21.58 -0.15
CA GLU A 142 -10.75 22.45 0.90
C GLU A 142 -9.85 22.38 2.14
N GLY A 143 -9.09 23.44 2.39
CA GLY A 143 -8.08 23.45 3.46
C GLY A 143 -7.03 22.37 3.20
N THR A 144 -6.95 21.38 4.09
CA THR A 144 -6.07 20.20 3.97
C THR A 144 -6.81 18.92 3.54
N THR A 145 -8.08 19.04 3.14
CA THR A 145 -8.89 17.92 2.66
C THR A 145 -8.96 17.94 1.14
N ILE A 146 -8.63 16.81 0.51
CA ILE A 146 -8.70 16.62 -0.95
C ILE A 146 -9.83 15.64 -1.25
N PHE A 147 -10.70 15.99 -2.18
CA PHE A 147 -11.84 15.16 -2.59
C PHE A 147 -11.54 14.55 -3.96
N VAL A 148 -11.63 13.23 -4.06
CA VAL A 148 -11.24 12.50 -5.27
C VAL A 148 -12.26 11.45 -5.68
N GLU A 149 -12.37 11.21 -6.97
CA GLU A 149 -13.20 10.16 -7.57
C GLU A 149 -12.30 9.03 -8.11
N GLY A 150 -12.70 7.78 -7.88
CA GLY A 150 -12.03 6.59 -8.42
C GLY A 150 -10.85 6.06 -7.61
N LEU A 151 -10.73 6.40 -6.32
CA LEU A 151 -9.70 5.85 -5.41
C LEU A 151 -10.11 4.46 -4.88
N ASP A 152 -9.27 3.44 -5.07
CA ASP A 152 -9.46 2.06 -4.58
C ASP A 152 -8.69 1.84 -3.26
N ALA A 153 -8.98 2.68 -2.28
CA ALA A 153 -8.40 2.63 -0.95
C ALA A 153 -9.51 2.54 0.11
N VAL A 154 -9.37 1.61 1.05
CA VAL A 154 -10.34 1.46 2.16
C VAL A 154 -10.19 2.57 3.18
N ASN A 155 -11.26 2.78 3.96
CA ASN A 155 -11.25 3.76 5.05
C ASN A 155 -10.07 3.52 5.99
N GLY A 156 -9.41 4.59 6.42
CA GLY A 156 -8.23 4.51 7.29
C GLY A 156 -6.91 4.29 6.54
N THR A 157 -6.93 4.13 5.22
CA THR A 157 -5.70 3.96 4.42
C THR A 157 -4.74 5.14 4.61
N PRO A 158 -3.48 4.91 5.04
CA PRO A 158 -2.48 5.97 5.12
C PRO A 158 -2.03 6.43 3.74
N ILE A 159 -1.99 7.75 3.54
CA ILE A 159 -1.43 8.39 2.35
C ILE A 159 0.04 8.69 2.58
N LEU A 160 0.88 8.28 1.62
CA LEU A 160 2.33 8.46 1.67
C LEU A 160 2.79 9.66 0.85
N ASP A 161 2.16 9.89 -0.32
CA ASP A 161 2.57 10.95 -1.24
C ASP A 161 1.45 11.28 -2.25
N ILE A 162 1.52 12.46 -2.86
CA ILE A 162 0.59 12.96 -3.89
C ILE A 162 1.41 13.59 -5.02
N LYS A 163 1.09 13.27 -6.27
CA LYS A 163 1.76 13.83 -7.45
C LYS A 163 0.75 14.32 -8.48
N MET A 164 1.13 15.30 -9.29
CA MET A 164 0.42 15.54 -10.55
C MET A 164 0.41 14.25 -11.38
N ARG A 165 -0.70 13.96 -12.06
CA ARG A 165 -0.73 12.76 -12.93
C ARG A 165 0.18 12.99 -14.14
N TRP A 166 1.22 12.18 -14.23
CA TRP A 166 2.14 12.21 -15.36
C TRP A 166 1.70 11.24 -16.46
N LEU A 167 1.16 11.77 -17.57
CA LEU A 167 0.81 10.96 -18.75
C LEU A 167 2.00 10.62 -19.64
N GLY A 168 3.20 11.14 -19.34
CA GLY A 168 4.38 11.00 -20.19
C GLY A 168 4.27 11.77 -21.50
N LEU A 169 5.41 11.95 -22.16
CA LEU A 169 5.43 12.17 -23.60
C LEU A 169 5.04 10.83 -24.23
N CYS A 170 3.79 10.68 -24.66
CA CYS A 170 3.50 9.76 -25.75
C CYS A 170 4.31 10.24 -26.97
N LYS A 171 5.54 9.76 -27.10
CA LYS A 171 6.21 9.66 -28.40
C LYS A 171 6.19 8.20 -28.81
N MET A 172 5.23 7.94 -29.70
CA MET A 172 5.03 6.77 -30.56
C MET A 172 4.71 5.46 -29.85
#